data_AF-A0A0G0US89-F1
#
_entry.id   AF-A0A0G0US89-F1
#
_cell.length_a   1.000
_cell.length_b   1.000
_cell.length_c   1.000
_cell.angle_alpha   90.00
_cell.angle_beta   90.00
_cell.angle_gamma   90.00
#
_symmetry.space_group_name_H-M   'P 1'
#
loop_
_entity.id
_entity.type
_entity.pdbx_description
1 polymer ?
#
loop_
_entity_poly.entity_id
_entity_poly.type
_entity_poly.pdbx_seq_one_letter_code
_entity_poly.pdbx_strand_id
1 'polypeptide(L)'
;MPIRKKKYKGISIAETVIAIAIFSIVGISLYQLSTQLTRLTRVSRDEIAATALAQEEFEKIRNLPYASIGILNGIPQGILPKTQAVTRDGISFEITRTVRNIDDPFDGTINGSPKDTAPSDYKLLEIQLSCPMCRDGGDYTFSSHIAPKNTETSSNNGALFIQVFDANGQPIQGANVHIANSSAVPPILIDETTNAAGMLQLVDVPTGTKKYKITVTKDGYSTQRTMGNDEVSNPTKPHATVSTQQVTQISFSIDTLSTINILTATATCTPIPSLPFTLAGSNLSHMFLPDHCLFLQSRFRQTRYKISRLFLSHQTHAIF
;
A
#
# COMPACT_ATOMS: atom_id res chain seq x y z
N MET A 1 -68.27 -14.76 -69.26
CA MET A 1 -67.25 -13.91 -68.59
C MET A 1 -65.94 -14.68 -68.47
N PRO A 2 -64.81 -14.23 -69.03
CA PRO A 2 -63.53 -14.91 -68.83
C PRO A 2 -62.92 -14.50 -67.48
N ILE A 3 -62.55 -15.48 -66.67
CA ILE A 3 -61.84 -15.27 -65.39
C ILE A 3 -60.41 -14.84 -65.72
N ARG A 4 -60.08 -13.58 -65.46
CA ARG A 4 -58.73 -13.02 -65.64
C ARG A 4 -57.81 -13.62 -64.56
N LYS A 5 -56.94 -14.57 -64.93
CA LYS A 5 -55.89 -15.07 -64.02
C LYS A 5 -54.90 -13.94 -63.73
N LYS A 6 -54.83 -13.48 -62.47
CA LYS A 6 -53.79 -12.54 -62.02
C LYS A 6 -52.42 -13.25 -62.09
N LYS A 7 -51.47 -12.68 -62.84
CA LYS A 7 -50.06 -13.08 -62.76
C LYS A 7 -49.46 -12.48 -61.48
N TYR A 8 -49.07 -13.31 -60.54
CA TYR A 8 -48.27 -12.87 -59.39
C TYR A 8 -46.84 -12.58 -59.89
N LYS A 9 -46.35 -11.36 -59.67
CA LYS A 9 -44.94 -11.03 -59.91
C LYS A 9 -44.13 -11.66 -58.77
N GLY A 10 -43.14 -12.48 -59.12
CA GLY A 10 -42.18 -13.03 -58.15
C GLY A 10 -41.19 -11.96 -57.67
N ILE A 11 -40.58 -12.20 -56.51
CA ILE A 11 -39.56 -11.32 -55.91
C ILE A 11 -38.22 -11.56 -56.62
N SER A 12 -37.46 -10.50 -56.87
CA SER A 12 -36.12 -10.58 -57.47
C SER A 12 -35.09 -11.11 -56.45
N ILE A 13 -34.07 -11.83 -56.92
CA ILE A 13 -32.93 -12.24 -56.08
C ILE A 13 -32.25 -11.02 -55.45
N ALA A 14 -32.09 -9.93 -56.21
CA ALA A 14 -31.49 -8.69 -55.71
C ALA A 14 -32.32 -8.05 -54.58
N GLU A 15 -33.65 -8.10 -54.70
CA GLU A 15 -34.60 -7.58 -53.72
C GLU A 15 -34.56 -8.41 -52.42
N THR A 16 -34.37 -9.72 -52.54
CA THR A 16 -34.18 -10.64 -51.41
C THR A 16 -32.86 -10.37 -50.68
N VAL A 17 -31.76 -10.17 -51.41
CA VAL A 17 -30.44 -9.85 -50.82
C VAL A 17 -30.48 -8.52 -50.07
N ILE A 18 -31.10 -7.49 -50.65
CA ILE A 18 -31.24 -6.18 -49.98
C ILE A 18 -32.12 -6.31 -48.72
N ALA A 19 -33.24 -7.04 -48.80
CA ALA A 19 -34.11 -7.27 -47.65
C ALA A 19 -33.39 -7.99 -46.50
N ILE A 20 -32.61 -9.03 -46.82
CA ILE A 20 -31.78 -9.75 -45.83
C ILE A 20 -30.75 -8.80 -45.22
N ALA A 21 -30.04 -8.00 -46.03
CA ALA A 21 -29.03 -7.07 -45.54
C ALA A 21 -29.61 -6.05 -44.55
N ILE A 22 -30.75 -5.43 -44.89
CA ILE A 22 -31.44 -4.48 -44.01
C ILE A 22 -31.92 -5.18 -42.73
N PHE A 23 -32.51 -6.37 -42.86
CA PHE A 23 -32.98 -7.14 -41.71
C PHE A 23 -31.84 -7.55 -40.77
N SER A 24 -30.70 -7.98 -41.31
CA SER A 24 -29.51 -8.31 -40.53
C SER A 24 -28.96 -7.10 -39.77
N ILE A 25 -28.87 -5.93 -40.40
CA ILE A 25 -28.38 -4.71 -39.75
C ILE A 25 -29.29 -4.33 -38.56
N VAL A 26 -30.61 -4.33 -38.77
CA VAL A 26 -31.58 -4.02 -37.71
C VAL A 26 -31.53 -5.07 -36.60
N GLY A 27 -31.49 -6.36 -36.95
CA GLY A 27 -31.42 -7.47 -36.00
C GLY A 27 -30.18 -7.41 -35.10
N ILE A 28 -29.01 -7.15 -35.68
CA ILE A 28 -27.75 -7.01 -34.92
C ILE A 28 -27.84 -5.79 -33.99
N SER A 29 -28.37 -4.67 -34.46
CA SER A 29 -28.51 -3.45 -33.66
C SER A 29 -29.41 -3.65 -32.44
N LEU A 30 -30.56 -4.32 -32.62
CA LEU A 30 -31.49 -4.64 -31.54
C LEU A 30 -30.91 -5.64 -30.54
N TYR A 31 -30.17 -6.64 -31.03
CA TYR A 31 -29.46 -7.59 -30.18
C TYR A 31 -28.40 -6.88 -29.32
N GLN A 32 -27.57 -6.04 -29.94
CA GLN A 32 -26.57 -5.25 -29.22
C GLN A 32 -27.21 -4.36 -28.15
N LEU A 33 -28.27 -3.63 -28.48
CA LEU A 33 -29.01 -2.81 -27.52
C LEU A 33 -29.47 -3.63 -26.29
N SER A 34 -30.03 -4.82 -26.53
CA SER A 34 -30.52 -5.69 -25.47
C SER A 34 -29.39 -6.20 -24.57
N THR A 35 -28.23 -6.55 -25.15
CA THR A 35 -27.04 -6.95 -24.37
C THR A 35 -26.46 -5.79 -23.55
N GLN A 36 -26.50 -4.56 -24.06
CA GLN A 36 -26.03 -3.38 -23.31
C GLN A 36 -26.99 -2.98 -22.19
N LEU A 37 -28.29 -3.03 -22.41
CA LEU A 37 -29.29 -2.77 -21.37
C LEU A 37 -29.19 -3.76 -20.21
N THR A 38 -29.01 -5.05 -20.53
CA THR A 38 -28.82 -6.08 -19.50
C THR A 38 -27.48 -5.92 -18.76
N ARG A 39 -26.41 -5.49 -19.45
CA ARG A 39 -25.14 -5.12 -18.80
C ARG A 39 -25.33 -3.97 -17.82
N LEU A 40 -25.91 -2.86 -18.27
CA LEU A 40 -26.14 -1.67 -17.44
C LEU A 40 -26.97 -2.00 -16.21
N THR A 41 -28.04 -2.79 -16.38
CA THR A 41 -28.90 -3.22 -15.26
C THR A 41 -28.14 -4.04 -14.21
N ARG A 42 -27.18 -4.86 -14.61
CA ARG A 42 -26.36 -5.65 -13.67
C ARG A 42 -25.42 -4.76 -12.87
N VAL A 43 -24.71 -3.86 -13.54
CA VAL A 43 -23.80 -2.90 -12.88
C VAL A 43 -24.55 -2.08 -11.84
N SER A 44 -25.73 -1.55 -12.18
CA SER A 44 -26.55 -0.81 -11.22
C SER A 44 -27.03 -1.68 -10.04
N ARG A 45 -27.33 -2.96 -10.26
CA ARG A 45 -27.69 -3.88 -9.17
C ARG A 45 -26.52 -4.14 -8.24
N ASP A 46 -25.32 -4.34 -8.78
CA ASP A 46 -24.10 -4.57 -8.01
C ASP A 46 -23.78 -3.34 -7.13
N GLU A 47 -23.90 -2.12 -7.67
CA GLU A 47 -23.69 -0.86 -6.93
C GLU A 47 -24.74 -0.61 -5.83
N ILE A 48 -26.02 -0.90 -6.10
CA ILE A 48 -27.09 -0.80 -5.10
C ILE A 48 -26.84 -1.80 -3.96
N ALA A 49 -26.44 -3.04 -4.30
CA ALA A 49 -26.14 -4.07 -3.31
C ALA A 49 -24.92 -3.68 -2.44
N ALA A 50 -23.86 -3.16 -3.06
CA ALA A 50 -22.67 -2.67 -2.36
C ALA A 50 -23.01 -1.51 -1.41
N THR A 51 -23.80 -0.54 -1.88
CA THR A 51 -24.24 0.61 -1.07
C THR A 51 -25.09 0.18 0.12
N ALA A 52 -26.05 -0.73 -0.11
CA ALA A 52 -26.90 -1.27 0.97
C ALA A 52 -26.07 -2.05 2.01
N LEU A 53 -25.08 -2.83 1.57
CA LEU A 53 -24.16 -3.55 2.45
C LEU A 53 -23.31 -2.57 3.26
N ALA A 54 -22.73 -1.54 2.63
CA ALA A 54 -21.93 -0.54 3.33
C ALA A 54 -22.76 0.20 4.40
N GLN A 55 -23.99 0.60 4.07
CA GLN A 55 -24.90 1.23 5.03
C GLN A 55 -25.20 0.32 6.22
N GLU A 56 -25.47 -0.96 5.98
CA GLU A 56 -25.68 -1.95 7.05
C GLU A 56 -24.46 -2.04 7.97
N GLU A 57 -23.25 -2.07 7.41
CA GLU A 57 -22.01 -2.12 8.18
C GLU A 57 -21.76 -0.84 8.98
N PHE A 58 -22.05 0.34 8.42
CA PHE A 58 -21.98 1.59 9.16
C PHE A 58 -22.93 1.60 10.36
N GLU A 59 -24.18 1.14 10.19
CA GLU A 59 -25.15 1.10 11.29
C GLU A 59 -24.76 0.07 12.37
N LYS A 60 -24.20 -1.08 11.98
CA LYS A 60 -23.63 -2.04 12.94
C LYS A 60 -22.51 -1.42 13.76
N ILE A 61 -21.57 -0.73 13.10
CA ILE A 61 -20.42 -0.11 13.76
C ILE A 61 -20.86 1.08 14.62
N ARG A 62 -21.85 1.85 14.17
CA ARG A 62 -22.43 2.98 14.92
C ARG A 62 -23.12 2.54 16.21
N ASN A 63 -23.61 1.31 16.26
CA ASN A 63 -24.20 0.71 17.46
C ASN A 63 -23.16 0.14 18.44
N LEU A 64 -21.86 0.19 18.11
CA LEU A 64 -20.79 -0.23 19.02
C LEU A 64 -20.43 0.88 20.01
N PRO A 65 -19.94 0.53 21.22
CA PRO A 65 -19.29 1.51 22.09
C PRO A 65 -18.11 2.17 21.38
N TYR A 66 -17.96 3.49 21.50
CA TYR A 66 -16.91 4.26 20.82
C TYR A 66 -15.51 3.68 21.02
N ALA A 67 -15.18 3.24 22.25
CA ALA A 67 -13.90 2.62 22.59
C ALA A 67 -13.64 1.29 21.87
N SER A 68 -14.68 0.57 21.45
CA SER A 68 -14.57 -0.72 20.74
C SER A 68 -14.46 -0.56 19.22
N ILE A 69 -14.69 0.64 18.69
CA ILE A 69 -14.57 0.93 17.26
C ILE A 69 -13.08 1.04 16.90
N GLY A 70 -12.54 -0.02 16.35
CA GLY A 70 -11.12 -0.13 16.00
C GLY A 70 -10.84 -1.49 15.39
N ILE A 71 -9.69 -1.61 14.76
CA ILE A 71 -9.29 -2.85 14.10
C ILE A 71 -8.67 -3.80 15.13
N LEU A 72 -8.94 -5.10 14.98
CA LEU A 72 -8.28 -6.13 15.77
C LEU A 72 -6.76 -6.04 15.57
N ASN A 73 -6.01 -5.93 16.68
CA ASN A 73 -4.57 -5.69 16.68
C ASN A 73 -4.14 -4.36 16.01
N GLY A 74 -5.05 -3.47 15.64
CA GLY A 74 -4.74 -2.18 15.02
C GLY A 74 -4.63 -1.03 16.03
N ILE A 75 -4.49 0.19 15.49
CA ILE A 75 -4.65 1.44 16.25
C ILE A 75 -5.62 2.33 15.47
N PRO A 76 -6.77 2.74 16.06
CA PRO A 76 -7.23 2.40 17.40
C PRO A 76 -7.50 0.89 17.56
N GLN A 77 -7.25 0.38 18.77
CA GLN A 77 -7.60 -0.99 19.12
C GLN A 77 -9.11 -1.13 19.19
N GLY A 78 -9.63 -2.23 18.64
CA GLY A 78 -11.04 -2.55 18.72
C GLY A 78 -11.33 -3.99 18.36
N ILE A 79 -12.60 -4.24 18.02
CA ILE A 79 -13.12 -5.60 17.80
C ILE A 79 -13.39 -5.92 16.33
N LEU A 80 -13.16 -4.97 15.42
CA LEU A 80 -13.50 -5.13 14.01
C LEU A 80 -12.40 -5.92 13.29
N PRO A 81 -12.72 -6.99 12.56
CA PRO A 81 -11.74 -7.63 11.69
C PRO A 81 -11.40 -6.69 10.51
N LYS A 82 -10.12 -6.65 10.14
CA LYS A 82 -9.64 -5.84 9.01
C LYS A 82 -10.30 -6.27 7.71
N THR A 83 -10.41 -7.57 7.46
CA THR A 83 -11.09 -8.11 6.28
C THR A 83 -12.20 -9.08 6.66
N GLN A 84 -13.25 -9.14 5.84
CA GLN A 84 -14.37 -10.07 6.02
C GLN A 84 -15.08 -10.34 4.70
N ALA A 85 -15.29 -11.62 4.36
CA ALA A 85 -16.13 -12.00 3.23
C ALA A 85 -17.61 -11.99 3.63
N VAL A 86 -18.46 -11.37 2.81
CA VAL A 86 -19.92 -11.32 3.01
C VAL A 86 -20.62 -11.62 1.68
N THR A 87 -21.73 -12.35 1.73
CA THR A 87 -22.57 -12.59 0.55
C THR A 87 -23.91 -11.89 0.74
N ARG A 88 -24.29 -11.06 -0.23
CA ARG A 88 -25.57 -10.32 -0.27
C ARG A 88 -26.24 -10.56 -1.61
N ASP A 89 -27.47 -11.08 -1.58
CA ASP A 89 -28.28 -11.35 -2.78
C ASP A 89 -27.56 -12.20 -3.85
N GLY A 90 -26.70 -13.12 -3.40
CA GLY A 90 -25.89 -13.99 -4.26
C GLY A 90 -24.60 -13.37 -4.79
N ILE A 91 -24.29 -12.12 -4.43
CA ILE A 91 -23.04 -11.42 -4.75
C ILE A 91 -22.09 -11.54 -3.57
N SER A 92 -20.86 -11.99 -3.82
CA SER A 92 -19.82 -12.08 -2.79
C SER A 92 -18.95 -10.82 -2.80
N PHE A 93 -18.86 -10.17 -1.66
CA PHE A 93 -18.03 -9.01 -1.40
C PHE A 93 -16.94 -9.36 -0.39
N GLU A 94 -15.74 -8.85 -0.61
CA GLU A 94 -14.69 -8.77 0.40
C GLU A 94 -14.68 -7.36 1.00
N ILE A 95 -15.01 -7.27 2.28
CA ILE A 95 -15.00 -6.02 3.05
C ILE A 95 -13.59 -5.83 3.59
N THR A 96 -12.98 -4.68 3.33
CA THR A 96 -11.76 -4.20 4.01
C THR A 96 -12.10 -2.94 4.81
N ARG A 97 -11.79 -2.95 6.10
CA ARG A 97 -12.04 -1.86 7.04
C ARG A 97 -10.74 -1.16 7.42
N THR A 98 -10.76 0.16 7.34
CA THR A 98 -9.71 1.02 7.89
C THR A 98 -10.34 1.91 8.95
N VAL A 99 -9.77 1.92 10.15
CA VAL A 99 -10.19 2.82 11.22
C VAL A 99 -8.97 3.62 11.66
N ARG A 100 -9.10 4.94 11.75
CA ARG A 100 -8.03 5.83 12.17
C ARG A 100 -8.52 6.85 13.16
N ASN A 101 -7.75 7.08 14.21
CA ASN A 101 -7.91 8.27 15.04
C ASN A 101 -7.40 9.48 14.25
N ILE A 102 -8.15 10.57 14.27
CA ILE A 102 -7.82 11.82 13.58
C ILE A 102 -7.57 12.90 14.62
N ASP A 103 -6.50 13.67 14.39
CA ASP A 103 -6.07 14.88 15.11
C ASP A 103 -6.51 16.09 14.26
N ASP A 104 -7.61 16.73 14.63
CA ASP A 104 -8.25 17.82 13.89
C ASP A 104 -7.61 19.17 14.27
N PRO A 105 -7.10 19.97 13.31
CA PRO A 105 -6.46 21.25 13.61
C PRO A 105 -7.34 22.31 14.29
N PHE A 106 -8.64 22.08 14.47
CA PHE A 106 -9.60 23.05 14.96
C PHE A 106 -9.28 23.61 16.36
N ASP A 107 -8.82 22.77 17.30
CA ASP A 107 -8.50 23.17 18.68
C ASP A 107 -7.01 23.01 19.04
N GLY A 108 -6.23 22.47 18.12
CA GLY A 108 -4.80 22.27 18.26
C GLY A 108 -4.36 21.08 17.43
N THR A 109 -3.11 20.66 17.58
CA THR A 109 -2.71 19.30 17.21
C THR A 109 -1.68 18.82 18.22
N ILE A 110 -1.37 17.53 18.25
CA ILE A 110 -0.35 17.00 19.18
C ILE A 110 1.03 17.66 19.00
N ASN A 111 1.32 18.14 17.79
CA ASN A 111 2.55 18.85 17.40
C ASN A 111 2.32 20.35 17.14
N GLY A 112 1.12 20.85 17.41
CA GLY A 112 0.70 22.22 17.12
C GLY A 112 0.98 23.21 18.26
N SER A 113 0.56 24.45 18.03
CA SER A 113 0.49 25.50 19.03
C SER A 113 -0.88 26.18 18.93
N PRO A 114 -1.78 26.04 19.93
CA PRO A 114 -1.57 25.35 21.21
C PRO A 114 -1.36 23.85 21.03
N LYS A 115 -0.58 23.25 21.96
CA LYS A 115 -0.39 21.81 21.99
C LYS A 115 -1.67 21.18 22.51
N ASP A 116 -2.24 20.28 21.71
CA ASP A 116 -3.38 19.51 22.16
C ASP A 116 -2.94 18.27 22.97
N THR A 117 -3.67 18.01 24.05
CA THR A 117 -3.48 16.89 24.97
C THR A 117 -4.47 15.74 24.73
N ALA A 118 -5.44 15.93 23.82
CA ALA A 118 -6.44 14.94 23.45
C ALA A 118 -6.57 14.77 21.91
N PRO A 119 -5.47 14.47 21.18
CA PRO A 119 -5.35 14.60 19.71
C PRO A 119 -6.05 13.50 18.91
N SER A 120 -7.07 12.87 19.49
CA SER A 120 -7.88 11.83 18.87
C SER A 120 -9.33 12.26 18.94
N ASP A 121 -9.66 13.33 18.22
CA ASP A 121 -10.96 14.01 18.21
C ASP A 121 -12.09 13.07 17.78
N TYR A 122 -11.86 12.35 16.69
CA TYR A 122 -12.82 11.41 16.13
C TYR A 122 -12.12 10.26 15.41
N LYS A 123 -12.92 9.25 15.05
CA LYS A 123 -12.49 8.12 14.24
C LYS A 123 -12.96 8.29 12.80
N LEU A 124 -12.04 8.25 11.85
CA LEU A 124 -12.35 8.01 10.44
C LEU A 124 -12.52 6.50 10.25
N LEU A 125 -13.69 6.10 9.74
CA LEU A 125 -13.98 4.73 9.31
C LEU A 125 -14.11 4.72 7.80
N GLU A 126 -13.30 3.91 7.14
CA GLU A 126 -13.40 3.62 5.72
C GLU A 126 -13.73 2.13 5.52
N ILE A 127 -14.68 1.86 4.64
CA ILE A 127 -15.11 0.53 4.23
C ILE A 127 -14.92 0.43 2.72
N GLN A 128 -13.99 -0.43 2.31
CA GLN A 128 -13.80 -0.80 0.92
C GLN A 128 -14.46 -2.16 0.68
N LEU A 129 -15.32 -2.24 -0.33
CA LEU A 129 -15.97 -3.46 -0.78
C LEU A 129 -15.38 -3.85 -2.13
N SER A 130 -14.68 -4.98 -2.19
CA SER A 130 -14.21 -5.55 -3.45
C SER A 130 -15.13 -6.67 -3.92
N CYS A 131 -15.48 -6.64 -5.21
CA CYS A 131 -16.29 -7.65 -5.88
C CYS A 131 -15.64 -8.06 -7.21
N PRO A 132 -14.71 -9.03 -7.18
CA PRO A 132 -14.05 -9.53 -8.40
C PRO A 132 -15.02 -10.21 -9.37
N MET A 133 -16.12 -10.76 -8.87
CA MET A 133 -17.13 -11.48 -9.67
C MET A 133 -18.20 -10.56 -10.27
N CYS A 134 -18.20 -9.28 -9.90
CA CYS A 134 -19.09 -8.29 -10.50
C CYS A 134 -18.68 -8.04 -11.97
N ARG A 135 -19.64 -7.64 -12.81
CA ARG A 135 -19.52 -7.66 -14.28
C ARG A 135 -18.29 -6.91 -14.84
N ASP A 136 -17.78 -5.92 -14.12
CA ASP A 136 -16.64 -5.09 -14.51
C ASP A 136 -15.51 -5.05 -13.45
N GLY A 137 -15.57 -5.90 -12.41
CA GLY A 137 -14.73 -5.78 -11.21
C GLY A 137 -15.11 -4.51 -10.43
N GLY A 138 -15.81 -4.67 -9.31
CA GLY A 138 -16.35 -3.54 -8.55
C GLY A 138 -15.58 -3.32 -7.26
N ASP A 139 -14.83 -2.22 -7.16
CA ASP A 139 -14.30 -1.73 -5.89
C ASP A 139 -15.07 -0.47 -5.48
N TYR A 140 -15.74 -0.54 -4.34
CA TYR A 140 -16.57 0.55 -3.81
C TYR A 140 -15.98 1.01 -2.48
N THR A 141 -15.71 2.30 -2.33
CA THR A 141 -15.14 2.86 -1.10
C THR A 141 -16.12 3.83 -0.47
N PHE A 142 -16.38 3.65 0.82
CA PHE A 142 -17.26 4.51 1.60
C PHE A 142 -16.55 4.95 2.88
N SER A 143 -16.73 6.20 3.26
CA SER A 143 -16.11 6.77 4.46
C SER A 143 -17.16 7.42 5.37
N SER A 144 -16.93 7.35 6.67
CA SER A 144 -17.73 8.02 7.69
C SER A 144 -16.87 8.47 8.85
N HIS A 145 -17.31 9.52 9.54
CA HIS A 145 -16.68 10.05 10.73
C HIS A 145 -17.52 9.68 11.95
N ILE A 146 -16.87 9.17 13.00
CA ILE A 146 -17.52 8.77 14.23
C ILE A 146 -16.91 9.57 15.36
N ALA A 147 -17.72 10.44 15.97
CA ALA A 147 -17.34 11.24 17.12
C ALA A 147 -17.69 10.52 18.44
N PRO A 148 -16.94 10.77 19.53
CA PRO A 148 -17.35 10.33 20.86
C PRO A 148 -18.68 10.97 21.27
N LYS A 149 -19.44 10.30 22.15
CA LYS A 149 -20.72 10.82 22.66
C LYS A 149 -20.53 12.00 23.62
N ASN A 150 -19.38 12.05 24.30
CA ASN A 150 -19.00 13.09 25.25
C ASN A 150 -17.82 13.89 24.67
N THR A 151 -17.37 14.91 25.39
CA THR A 151 -16.15 15.68 25.09
C THR A 151 -14.93 14.77 24.90
N GLU A 152 -13.95 15.19 24.09
CA GLU A 152 -12.68 14.47 23.99
C GLU A 152 -12.03 14.29 25.36
N THR A 153 -11.30 13.19 25.50
CA THR A 153 -10.60 12.87 26.73
C THR A 153 -9.13 12.72 26.44
N SER A 154 -8.30 13.44 27.19
CA SER A 154 -6.85 13.25 27.12
C SER A 154 -6.48 11.80 27.46
N SER A 155 -5.53 11.27 26.71
CA SER A 155 -5.03 9.92 26.91
C SER A 155 -3.59 9.94 27.41
N ASN A 156 -3.16 8.83 28.00
CA ASN A 156 -1.76 8.64 28.38
C ASN A 156 -0.90 8.10 27.23
N ASN A 157 -1.46 8.05 26.02
CA ASN A 157 -0.82 7.54 24.81
C ASN A 157 0.04 8.63 24.17
N GLY A 158 0.84 8.24 23.17
CA GLY A 158 1.64 9.16 22.36
C GLY A 158 1.21 9.13 20.90
N ALA A 159 2.08 9.60 20.01
CA ALA A 159 1.93 9.42 18.58
C ALA A 159 3.19 8.82 17.95
N LEU A 160 3.00 8.09 16.86
CA LEU A 160 4.06 7.49 16.07
C LEU A 160 3.96 7.97 14.63
N PHE A 161 4.90 8.84 14.22
CA PHE A 161 4.98 9.39 12.88
C PHE A 161 6.15 8.74 12.14
N ILE A 162 5.85 8.14 11.00
CA ILE A 162 6.81 7.42 10.17
C ILE A 162 6.95 8.17 8.85
N GLN A 163 8.17 8.59 8.54
CA GLN A 163 8.50 9.29 7.29
C GLN A 163 9.34 8.39 6.40
N VAL A 164 9.01 8.29 5.11
CA VAL A 164 9.74 7.49 4.15
C VAL A 164 10.17 8.34 2.97
N PHE A 165 11.47 8.31 2.65
CA PHE A 165 12.06 9.14 1.59
C PHE A 165 13.19 8.41 0.83
N ASP A 166 13.53 8.88 -0.37
CA ASP A 166 14.61 8.33 -1.21
C ASP A 166 16.00 8.94 -0.91
N ALA A 167 17.07 8.52 -1.58
CA ALA A 167 18.40 9.12 -1.33
C ALA A 167 18.51 10.61 -1.70
N ASN A 168 17.56 11.14 -2.47
CA ASN A 168 17.46 12.56 -2.81
C ASN A 168 16.58 13.35 -1.82
N GLY A 169 16.09 12.70 -0.76
CA GLY A 169 15.18 13.30 0.22
C GLY A 169 13.75 13.48 -0.27
N GLN A 170 13.36 12.90 -1.40
CA GLN A 170 12.00 12.97 -1.92
C GLN A 170 11.08 12.01 -1.17
N PRO A 171 9.86 12.43 -0.80
CA PRO A 171 8.92 11.55 -0.11
C PRO A 171 8.50 10.38 -1.00
N ILE A 172 8.37 9.21 -0.41
CA ILE A 172 7.89 8.01 -1.11
C ILE A 172 6.46 7.72 -0.71
N GLN A 173 5.52 7.99 -1.60
CA GLN A 173 4.12 7.59 -1.47
C GLN A 173 3.96 6.08 -1.67
N GLY A 174 3.03 5.47 -0.94
CA GLY A 174 2.66 4.07 -1.11
C GLY A 174 3.76 3.09 -0.68
N ALA A 175 4.68 3.50 0.20
CA ALA A 175 5.60 2.57 0.83
C ALA A 175 4.85 1.75 1.88
N ASN A 176 5.01 0.43 1.84
CA ASN A 176 4.43 -0.49 2.81
C ASN A 176 5.16 -0.34 4.15
N VAL A 177 4.42 -0.05 5.20
CA VAL A 177 4.91 0.09 6.57
C VAL A 177 4.25 -0.98 7.43
N HIS A 178 5.07 -1.92 7.89
CA HIS A 178 4.68 -2.96 8.84
C HIS A 178 5.13 -2.56 10.24
N ILE A 179 4.20 -2.45 11.19
CA ILE A 179 4.47 -2.09 12.58
C ILE A 179 3.99 -3.23 13.48
N ALA A 180 4.86 -3.73 14.34
CA ALA A 180 4.54 -4.78 15.29
C ALA A 180 4.97 -4.41 16.72
N ASN A 181 4.07 -4.62 17.68
CA ASN A 181 4.39 -4.64 19.11
C ASN A 181 3.68 -5.85 19.74
N SER A 182 4.38 -6.98 19.76
CA SER A 182 3.89 -8.24 20.32
C SER A 182 3.86 -8.29 21.85
N SER A 183 4.46 -7.30 22.52
CA SER A 183 4.40 -7.16 23.99
C SER A 183 3.12 -6.45 24.47
N ALA A 184 2.38 -5.80 23.57
CA ALA A 184 1.10 -5.20 23.89
C ALA A 184 0.01 -6.28 24.10
N VAL A 185 -1.00 -5.97 24.91
CA VAL A 185 -2.16 -6.84 25.14
C VAL A 185 -3.43 -6.03 24.91
N PRO A 186 -4.18 -6.26 23.81
CA PRO A 186 -3.88 -7.18 22.71
C PRO A 186 -2.63 -6.77 21.91
N PRO A 187 -1.98 -7.71 21.20
CA PRO A 187 -0.80 -7.40 20.38
C PRO A 187 -1.15 -6.38 19.29
N ILE A 188 -0.19 -5.55 18.92
CA ILE A 188 -0.36 -4.56 17.86
C ILE A 188 0.35 -5.05 16.59
N LEU A 189 -0.36 -5.03 15.48
CA LEU A 189 0.08 -5.38 14.13
C LEU A 189 -0.63 -4.45 13.13
N ILE A 190 0.14 -3.57 12.50
CA ILE A 190 -0.39 -2.58 11.56
C ILE A 190 0.35 -2.73 10.24
N ASP A 191 -0.42 -2.88 9.17
CA ASP A 191 0.05 -2.91 7.79
C ASP A 191 -0.66 -1.82 7.01
N GLU A 192 0.05 -0.73 6.76
CA GLU A 192 -0.47 0.45 6.07
C GLU A 192 0.56 1.04 5.10
N THR A 193 0.13 2.02 4.32
CA THR A 193 1.00 2.69 3.36
C THR A 193 1.16 4.17 3.66
N THR A 194 2.29 4.73 3.23
CA THR A 194 2.54 6.18 3.31
C THR A 194 1.68 6.98 2.33
N ASN A 195 1.27 8.17 2.75
CA ASN A 195 0.54 9.12 1.90
C ASN A 195 1.47 9.82 0.88
N ALA A 196 0.93 10.77 0.11
CA ALA A 196 1.67 11.53 -0.90
C ALA A 196 2.89 12.31 -0.35
N ALA A 197 2.87 12.66 0.94
CA ALA A 197 4.00 13.31 1.62
C ALA A 197 5.02 12.31 2.18
N GLY A 198 4.88 11.02 1.87
CA GLY A 198 5.75 9.96 2.41
C GLY A 198 5.54 9.72 3.90
N MET A 199 4.38 10.09 4.44
CA MET A 199 4.10 10.02 5.87
C MET A 199 3.04 8.95 6.18
N LEU A 200 3.26 8.25 7.29
CA LEU A 200 2.24 7.52 8.03
C LEU A 200 2.17 8.12 9.44
N GLN A 201 1.02 8.67 9.82
CA GLN A 201 0.80 9.31 11.11
C GLN A 201 -0.23 8.51 11.89
N LEU A 202 0.18 8.04 13.06
CA LEU A 202 -0.68 7.35 14.01
C LEU A 202 -0.72 8.16 15.30
N VAL A 203 -1.92 8.55 15.72
CA VAL A 203 -2.17 9.25 16.98
C VAL A 203 -2.85 8.32 17.97
N ASP A 204 -2.73 8.65 19.26
CA ASP A 204 -3.24 7.84 20.36
C ASP A 204 -2.66 6.40 20.37
N VAL A 205 -1.36 6.31 20.12
CA VAL A 205 -0.58 5.06 20.11
C VAL A 205 -0.17 4.70 21.55
N PRO A 206 -0.46 3.48 22.04
CA PRO A 206 -0.06 3.06 23.38
C PRO A 206 1.43 3.25 23.65
N THR A 207 1.79 3.61 24.88
CA THR A 207 3.20 3.81 25.22
C THR A 207 3.99 2.51 25.23
N GLY A 208 5.30 2.60 24.97
CA GLY A 208 6.18 1.45 25.01
C GLY A 208 7.61 1.81 24.67
N THR A 209 8.56 1.45 25.53
CA THR A 209 10.00 1.74 25.36
C THR A 209 10.67 0.69 24.48
N LYS A 210 11.14 1.11 23.30
CA LYS A 210 11.77 0.23 22.29
C LYS A 210 10.91 -1.00 21.95
N LYS A 211 9.59 -0.81 21.86
CA LYS A 211 8.62 -1.89 21.63
C LYS A 211 8.09 -1.98 20.21
N TYR A 212 8.16 -0.88 19.45
CA TYR A 212 7.60 -0.81 18.11
C TYR A 212 8.64 -1.23 17.06
N LYS A 213 8.49 -2.44 16.56
CA LYS A 213 9.26 -2.97 15.42
C LYS A 213 8.63 -2.45 14.15
N ILE A 214 9.42 -1.80 13.29
CA ILE A 214 8.93 -1.15 12.08
C ILE A 214 9.77 -1.64 10.90
N THR A 215 9.12 -2.11 9.85
CA THR A 215 9.75 -2.50 8.58
C THR A 215 9.08 -1.73 7.45
N VAL A 216 9.89 -1.12 6.61
CA VAL A 216 9.44 -0.32 5.46
C VAL A 216 9.98 -0.93 4.17
N THR A 217 9.07 -1.16 3.22
CA THR A 217 9.39 -1.75 1.91
C THR A 217 8.56 -1.11 0.81
N LYS A 218 9.03 -1.23 -0.44
CA LYS A 218 8.24 -0.91 -1.63
C LYS A 218 8.79 -1.73 -2.80
N ASP A 219 7.90 -2.18 -3.69
CA ASP A 219 8.32 -2.96 -4.86
C ASP A 219 9.31 -2.17 -5.72
N GLY A 220 10.45 -2.78 -6.04
CA GLY A 220 11.55 -2.14 -6.76
C GLY A 220 12.47 -1.27 -5.89
N TYR A 221 12.21 -1.15 -4.58
CA TYR A 221 13.03 -0.41 -3.62
C TYR A 221 13.71 -1.34 -2.61
N SER A 222 14.75 -0.83 -1.94
CA SER A 222 15.38 -1.47 -0.80
C SER A 222 14.44 -1.54 0.41
N THR A 223 14.76 -2.41 1.36
CA THR A 223 14.05 -2.53 2.64
C THR A 223 14.85 -1.90 3.76
N GLN A 224 14.19 -1.21 4.68
CA GLN A 224 14.79 -0.77 5.94
C GLN A 224 13.90 -1.13 7.12
N ARG A 225 14.51 -1.51 8.25
CA ARG A 225 13.78 -1.89 9.47
C ARG A 225 14.45 -1.35 10.74
N THR A 226 13.69 -1.29 11.82
CA THR A 226 14.25 -1.13 13.16
C THR A 226 14.75 -2.49 13.67
N MET A 227 15.77 -2.46 14.52
CA MET A 227 16.37 -3.66 15.11
C MET A 227 16.47 -3.55 16.62
N GLY A 228 16.43 -4.69 17.31
CA GLY A 228 16.58 -4.76 18.75
C GLY A 228 18.03 -4.97 19.18
N ASN A 229 18.30 -4.74 20.47
CA ASN A 229 19.62 -5.01 21.07
C ASN A 229 19.93 -6.52 21.17
N ASP A 230 18.90 -7.36 21.06
CA ASP A 230 18.97 -8.82 20.92
C ASP A 230 19.49 -9.26 19.55
N GLU A 231 19.31 -8.44 18.50
CA GLU A 231 19.82 -8.71 17.15
C GLU A 231 21.21 -8.10 16.93
N VAL A 232 21.40 -6.85 17.34
CA VAL A 232 22.64 -6.08 17.15
C VAL A 232 22.92 -5.30 18.42
N SER A 233 24.14 -5.42 18.98
CA SER A 233 24.48 -4.79 20.27
C SER A 233 24.20 -3.27 20.29
N ASN A 234 24.46 -2.57 19.19
CA ASN A 234 24.21 -1.13 19.04
C ASN A 234 23.52 -0.83 17.68
N PRO A 235 22.19 -0.99 17.58
CA PRO A 235 21.47 -0.75 16.34
C PRO A 235 21.53 0.74 15.96
N THR A 236 21.86 1.04 14.70
CA THR A 236 21.80 2.40 14.15
C THR A 236 20.36 2.92 14.09
N LYS A 237 19.39 2.01 14.06
CA LYS A 237 17.95 2.31 14.08
C LYS A 237 17.25 1.35 15.06
N PRO A 238 17.24 1.66 16.37
CA PRO A 238 16.59 0.81 17.37
C PRO A 238 15.07 0.78 17.17
N HIS A 239 14.38 -0.22 17.73
CA HIS A 239 12.92 -0.22 17.83
C HIS A 239 12.41 1.10 18.44
N ALA A 240 11.28 1.60 17.93
CA ALA A 240 10.76 2.90 18.33
C ALA A 240 10.17 2.86 19.75
N THR A 241 10.31 3.98 20.45
CA THR A 241 9.73 4.22 21.77
C THR A 241 8.59 5.22 21.61
N VAL A 242 7.39 4.88 22.09
CA VAL A 242 6.28 5.84 22.18
C VAL A 242 6.11 6.23 23.64
N SER A 243 6.15 7.54 23.90
CA SER A 243 6.03 8.13 25.24
C SER A 243 4.72 8.90 25.39
N THR A 244 4.23 9.03 26.62
CA THR A 244 2.98 9.73 26.93
C THR A 244 3.01 11.16 26.41
N GLN A 245 1.98 11.53 25.64
CA GLN A 245 1.76 12.86 25.07
C GLN A 245 2.96 13.42 24.29
N GLN A 246 3.75 12.54 23.66
CA GLN A 246 4.87 12.92 22.81
C GLN A 246 4.71 12.33 21.42
N VAL A 247 5.15 13.10 20.42
CA VAL A 247 5.31 12.59 19.06
C VAL A 247 6.66 11.93 18.93
N THR A 248 6.62 10.65 18.56
CA THR A 248 7.78 9.90 18.14
C THR A 248 7.85 9.96 16.63
N GLN A 249 8.79 10.72 16.09
CA GLN A 249 9.05 10.76 14.65
C GLN A 249 10.27 9.90 14.31
N ILE A 250 10.10 8.94 13.41
CA ILE A 250 11.17 8.08 12.90
C ILE A 250 11.13 8.05 11.38
N SER A 251 12.30 8.19 10.75
CA SER A 251 12.39 8.23 9.29
C SER A 251 13.14 7.04 8.72
N PHE A 252 12.74 6.64 7.51
CA PHE A 252 13.30 5.53 6.74
C PHE A 252 13.72 6.01 5.37
N SER A 253 14.92 5.61 4.95
CA SER A 253 15.44 5.85 3.62
C SER A 253 15.45 4.54 2.85
N ILE A 254 14.67 4.48 1.78
CA ILE A 254 14.64 3.35 0.84
C ILE A 254 14.84 3.90 -0.57
N ASP A 255 15.57 3.18 -1.42
CA ASP A 255 15.82 3.62 -2.80
C ASP A 255 15.67 2.46 -3.79
N THR A 256 15.51 2.82 -5.05
CA THR A 256 15.46 1.91 -6.18
C THR A 256 16.64 0.92 -6.17
N LEU A 257 16.31 -0.34 -6.40
CA LEU A 257 17.31 -1.39 -6.49
C LEU A 257 18.08 -1.28 -7.81
N SER A 258 19.41 -1.40 -7.74
CA SER A 258 20.27 -1.49 -8.91
C SER A 258 20.88 -2.88 -9.04
N THR A 259 21.17 -3.30 -10.26
CA THR A 259 21.84 -4.57 -10.53
C THR A 259 23.33 -4.31 -10.75
N ILE A 260 24.17 -4.97 -9.96
CA ILE A 260 25.63 -4.98 -10.18
C ILE A 260 26.00 -6.29 -10.85
N ASN A 261 26.45 -6.21 -12.11
CA ASN A 261 27.02 -7.34 -12.81
C ASN A 261 28.53 -7.39 -12.55
N ILE A 262 28.99 -8.46 -11.90
CA ILE A 262 30.41 -8.68 -11.60
C ILE A 262 30.96 -9.67 -12.62
N LEU A 263 31.98 -9.23 -13.36
CA LEU A 263 32.70 -10.04 -14.32
C LEU A 263 34.13 -10.23 -13.83
N THR A 264 34.55 -11.48 -13.72
CA THR A 264 35.89 -11.87 -13.29
C THR A 264 36.63 -12.44 -14.48
N ALA A 265 37.82 -11.90 -14.75
CA ALA A 265 38.66 -12.34 -15.85
C ALA A 265 40.13 -12.29 -15.46
N THR A 266 40.95 -13.08 -16.14
CA THR A 266 42.41 -13.01 -16.02
C THR A 266 42.95 -11.73 -16.67
N ALA A 267 44.27 -11.48 -16.51
CA ALA A 267 44.97 -10.40 -17.20
C ALA A 267 44.94 -10.53 -18.74
N THR A 268 44.59 -11.72 -19.27
CA THR A 268 44.44 -11.98 -20.71
C THR A 268 42.97 -12.03 -21.14
N CYS A 269 42.05 -11.48 -20.34
CA CYS A 269 40.61 -11.40 -20.61
C CYS A 269 39.90 -12.76 -20.75
N THR A 270 40.46 -13.83 -20.17
CA THR A 270 39.75 -15.12 -20.09
C THR A 270 38.83 -15.12 -18.87
N PRO A 271 37.54 -15.50 -19.00
CA PRO A 271 36.61 -15.52 -17.87
C PRO A 271 37.08 -16.49 -16.78
N ILE A 272 37.04 -16.04 -15.52
CA ILE A 272 37.27 -16.89 -14.35
C ILE A 272 35.89 -17.15 -13.72
N PRO A 273 35.30 -18.34 -13.89
CA PRO A 273 34.03 -18.66 -13.26
C PRO A 273 34.21 -18.85 -11.74
N SER A 274 33.14 -18.58 -10.97
CA SER A 274 33.03 -18.96 -9.56
C SER A 274 34.12 -18.41 -8.62
N LEU A 275 34.66 -17.22 -8.91
CA LEU A 275 35.57 -16.54 -8.00
C LEU A 275 34.81 -16.10 -6.74
N PRO A 276 35.22 -16.51 -5.53
CA PRO A 276 34.62 -16.02 -4.30
C PRO A 276 34.92 -14.52 -4.12
N PHE A 277 33.91 -13.74 -3.77
CA PHE A 277 34.06 -12.32 -3.43
C PHE A 277 33.07 -11.93 -2.33
N THR A 278 33.38 -10.84 -1.63
CA THR A 278 32.52 -10.24 -0.62
C THR A 278 32.20 -8.81 -1.05
N LEU A 279 30.91 -8.47 -1.07
CA LEU A 279 30.43 -7.10 -1.28
C LEU A 279 29.91 -6.56 0.05
N ALA A 280 30.57 -5.52 0.57
CA ALA A 280 30.12 -4.83 1.78
C ALA A 280 29.44 -3.50 1.42
N GLY A 281 28.21 -3.31 1.89
CA GLY A 281 27.47 -2.06 1.78
C GLY A 281 27.47 -1.28 3.10
N SER A 282 27.14 0.01 3.04
CA SER A 282 27.09 0.90 4.22
C SER A 282 25.83 0.74 5.08
N ASN A 283 24.78 0.08 4.55
CA ASN A 283 23.58 -0.25 5.32
C ASN A 283 23.82 -1.61 5.98
N LEU A 284 24.35 -1.58 7.21
CA LEU A 284 24.71 -2.76 8.01
C LEU A 284 23.46 -3.58 8.33
N SER A 285 23.08 -4.48 7.42
CA SER A 285 22.11 -5.54 7.72
C SER A 285 22.80 -6.88 8.03
N HIS A 286 24.03 -7.12 7.58
CA HIS A 286 24.84 -8.28 7.96
C HIS A 286 26.34 -7.96 7.80
N MET A 287 27.14 -8.19 8.85
CA MET A 287 28.61 -8.10 8.80
C MET A 287 29.21 -9.40 9.34
N PHE A 288 29.96 -10.12 8.49
CA PHE A 288 30.99 -11.07 8.88
C PHE A 288 32.20 -10.81 7.96
N LEU A 289 33.35 -10.45 8.53
CA LEU A 289 34.64 -10.39 7.85
C LEU A 289 35.23 -11.82 7.76
N PRO A 290 35.95 -12.14 6.67
CA PRO A 290 37.41 -12.00 6.74
C PRO A 290 38.05 -11.33 5.51
N ASP A 291 39.24 -10.79 5.76
CA ASP A 291 40.11 -10.02 4.88
C ASP A 291 40.41 -10.68 3.54
N HIS A 292 40.08 -10.02 2.42
CA HIS A 292 40.89 -10.00 1.19
C HIS A 292 40.54 -8.76 0.34
N CYS A 293 41.55 -7.98 -0.05
CA CYS A 293 41.40 -6.83 -0.95
C CYS A 293 41.16 -7.28 -2.40
N LEU A 294 40.16 -6.70 -3.06
CA LEU A 294 39.87 -6.92 -4.49
C LEU A 294 40.07 -5.61 -5.28
N PHE A 295 40.72 -5.70 -6.44
CA PHE A 295 40.86 -4.59 -7.39
C PHE A 295 39.58 -4.49 -8.25
N LEU A 296 38.91 -3.33 -8.23
CA LEU A 296 37.78 -3.00 -9.10
C LEU A 296 38.23 -2.00 -10.17
N GLN A 297 38.24 -2.42 -11.44
CA GLN A 297 38.38 -1.49 -12.57
C GLN A 297 36.98 -1.24 -13.17
N SER A 298 36.27 -0.23 -12.67
CA SER A 298 34.96 0.16 -13.22
C SER A 298 35.13 1.22 -14.31
N ARG A 299 34.76 0.89 -15.55
CA ARG A 299 34.44 1.90 -16.57
C ARG A 299 32.98 2.33 -16.37
N PHE A 300 32.77 3.45 -15.67
CA PHE A 300 31.46 4.09 -15.62
C PHE A 300 31.21 4.89 -16.90
N ARG A 301 30.12 4.58 -17.62
CA ARG A 301 29.47 5.57 -18.49
C ARG A 301 28.66 6.48 -17.58
N GLN A 302 28.97 7.77 -17.64
CA GLN A 302 28.36 8.82 -16.81
C GLN A 302 26.84 8.88 -16.99
N THR A 303 26.12 8.56 -15.92
CA THR A 303 24.96 9.35 -15.49
C THR A 303 25.21 9.69 -14.02
N ARG A 304 25.12 10.98 -13.69
CA ARG A 304 25.78 11.64 -12.56
C ARG A 304 25.49 10.98 -11.19
N TYR A 305 26.46 10.30 -10.62
CA TYR A 305 26.69 10.25 -9.17
C TYR A 305 28.18 10.39 -8.90
N LYS A 306 28.54 11.36 -8.06
CA LYS A 306 29.92 11.76 -7.75
C LYS A 306 30.44 10.85 -6.62
N ILE A 307 31.28 9.88 -6.94
CA ILE A 307 32.10 9.16 -5.95
C ILE A 307 33.49 9.80 -5.98
N SER A 308 33.90 10.39 -4.85
CA SER A 308 35.19 11.06 -4.68
C SER A 308 36.35 10.05 -4.82
N ARG A 309 37.35 10.43 -5.63
CA ARG A 309 38.59 9.66 -5.87
C ARG A 309 39.34 9.40 -4.55
N LEU A 310 39.83 8.18 -4.36
CA LEU A 310 40.94 7.88 -3.46
C LEU A 310 42.11 7.36 -4.30
N PHE A 311 43.21 8.11 -4.31
CA PHE A 311 44.50 7.72 -4.87
C PHE A 311 45.37 7.19 -3.72
N LEU A 312 46.06 6.06 -3.91
CA LEU A 312 47.25 5.74 -3.13
C LEU A 312 48.36 5.25 -4.07
N SER A 313 49.52 5.91 -4.00
CA SER A 313 50.73 5.54 -4.71
C SER A 313 51.44 4.37 -4.04
N HIS A 314 51.99 3.47 -4.86
CA HIS A 314 52.83 2.38 -4.40
C HIS A 314 54.28 2.86 -4.27
N GLN A 315 54.87 2.76 -3.08
CA GLN A 315 56.31 2.91 -2.88
C GLN A 315 56.85 1.56 -2.40
N THR A 316 57.50 0.84 -3.32
CA THR A 316 58.19 -0.43 -3.04
C THR A 316 59.45 -0.15 -2.24
N HIS A 317 59.56 -0.69 -1.02
CA HIS A 317 60.84 -0.88 -0.35
C HIS A 317 61.40 -2.26 -0.72
N ALA A 318 62.55 -2.27 -1.39
CA ALA A 318 63.37 -3.45 -1.56
C ALA A 318 64.10 -3.75 -0.25
N ILE A 319 63.99 -4.99 0.21
CA ILE A 319 64.79 -5.56 1.28
C ILE A 319 66.10 -6.06 0.65
N PHE A 320 67.24 -5.66 1.20
CA PHE A 320 68.48 -6.43 1.17
C PHE A 320 68.57 -7.23 2.46
#